data_AF-A0A1Y1U5S0-F1
#
_entry.id   AF-A0A1Y1U5S0-F1
#
_cell.length_a   1.000
_cell.length_b   1.000
_cell.length_c   1.000
_cell.angle_alpha   90.00
_cell.angle_beta   90.00
_cell.angle_gamma   90.00
#
_symmetry.space_group_name_H-M   'P 1'
#
loop_
_entity.id
_entity.type
_entity.pdbx_description
1 polymer ?
#
loop_
_entity_poly.entity_id
_entity_poly.type
_entity_poly.pdbx_seq_one_letter_code
_entity_poly.pdbx_strand_id
1 'polypeptide(L)'
;MFRNSYDSDNVTFSPQGKLHQIDYALEAVKQGSAAIGLRSKTHAVLLTLKRSTGELATYQKKLIRIDDHVGVAIAGLMSDARVLSNFMRQQAMQSRMLYGRPIPVGRAVQGISGRAQNNTQQYGRRPYGVGFLVIGRDETGPHLFEFSPAGTTFEYYAHSIGARSQSAKTYLEKNFESFENASLPELINHGLSALHDTLQQDKFLTIQNTSIAIIGPSSDEVEDISISGAAKRGNFRVWENEHVDRLLRAWRRSRGEPEDGPQEAAPAPEATTEGGAEATDSTAATGGDSSSTEAASAPASGDAPSSGTGGSGDDVEMQ
;
A
#
# COMPACT_ATOMS: atom_id res chain seq x y z
N MET A 1 6.95 -26.37 -18.06
CA MET A 1 6.82 -24.91 -17.81
C MET A 1 7.98 -24.25 -18.53
N PHE A 2 7.76 -23.53 -19.63
CA PHE A 2 8.85 -22.82 -20.30
C PHE A 2 9.34 -21.71 -19.36
N ARG A 3 10.53 -21.89 -18.79
CA ARG A 3 11.23 -20.81 -18.09
C ARG A 3 11.55 -19.74 -19.13
N ASN A 4 11.09 -18.52 -18.91
CA ASN A 4 11.47 -17.40 -19.75
C ASN A 4 12.93 -17.06 -19.45
N SER A 5 13.85 -17.33 -20.39
CA SER A 5 15.29 -17.12 -20.17
C SER A 5 15.71 -15.64 -20.05
N TYR A 6 14.78 -14.70 -20.23
CA TYR A 6 15.04 -13.25 -20.25
C TYR A 6 14.52 -12.53 -19.00
N ASP A 7 14.07 -13.25 -17.98
CA ASP A 7 13.44 -12.65 -16.79
C ASP A 7 14.35 -12.55 -15.57
N SER A 8 15.56 -13.11 -15.63
CA SER A 8 16.45 -13.24 -14.46
C SER A 8 17.16 -11.95 -14.06
N ASP A 9 17.25 -10.97 -14.96
CA ASP A 9 18.07 -9.78 -14.79
C ASP A 9 17.35 -8.51 -15.25
N ASN A 10 17.72 -7.36 -14.67
CA ASN A 10 17.07 -6.07 -14.91
C ASN A 10 17.56 -5.37 -16.18
N VAL A 11 18.70 -5.77 -16.75
CA VAL A 11 19.30 -5.18 -17.95
C VAL A 11 19.09 -5.99 -19.23
N THR A 12 18.47 -7.17 -19.13
CA THR A 12 18.26 -8.06 -20.28
C THR A 12 16.92 -7.81 -20.94
N PHE A 13 16.93 -7.42 -22.22
CA PHE A 13 15.72 -7.26 -23.02
C PHE A 13 15.22 -8.62 -23.55
N SER A 14 13.91 -8.80 -23.53
CA SER A 14 13.25 -9.91 -24.22
C SER A 14 13.30 -9.71 -25.75
N PRO A 15 13.06 -10.76 -26.56
CA PRO A 15 12.93 -10.63 -28.01
C PRO A 15 11.84 -9.64 -28.48
N GLN A 16 10.89 -9.30 -27.59
CA GLN A 16 9.84 -8.31 -27.82
C GLN A 16 10.23 -6.90 -27.37
N GLY A 17 11.48 -6.68 -26.94
CA GLY A 17 11.97 -5.39 -26.47
C GLY A 17 11.47 -5.00 -25.08
N LYS A 18 11.09 -5.98 -24.23
CA LYS A 18 10.58 -5.72 -22.88
C LYS A 18 11.61 -6.04 -21.81
N LEU A 19 11.58 -5.28 -20.70
CA LEU A 19 12.31 -5.57 -19.48
C LEU A 19 11.35 -6.19 -18.45
N HIS A 20 11.37 -7.51 -18.33
CA HIS A 20 10.41 -8.24 -17.50
C HIS A 20 10.47 -7.87 -16.01
N GLN A 21 11.65 -7.56 -15.48
CA GLN A 21 11.80 -7.10 -14.09
C GLN A 21 11.04 -5.79 -13.81
N ILE A 22 10.89 -4.91 -14.80
CA ILE A 22 10.09 -3.69 -14.66
C ILE A 22 8.60 -4.05 -14.65
N ASP A 23 8.16 -4.93 -15.53
CA ASP A 23 6.76 -5.40 -15.56
C ASP A 23 6.35 -6.06 -14.23
N TYR A 24 7.26 -6.83 -13.62
CA TYR A 24 7.03 -7.44 -12.31
C TYR A 24 6.98 -6.40 -11.18
N ALA A 25 7.85 -5.39 -11.23
CA ALA A 25 7.80 -4.28 -10.29
C ALA A 25 6.49 -3.48 -10.40
N LEU A 26 6.01 -3.23 -11.63
CA LEU A 26 4.71 -2.60 -11.88
C LEU A 26 3.55 -3.45 -11.33
N GLU A 27 3.64 -4.77 -11.46
CA GLU A 27 2.63 -5.67 -10.88
C GLU A 27 2.66 -5.61 -9.34
N ALA A 28 3.83 -5.52 -8.71
CA ALA A 28 3.93 -5.31 -7.27
C ALA A 28 3.26 -4.01 -6.80
N VAL A 29 3.33 -2.93 -7.62
CA VAL A 29 2.60 -1.68 -7.34
C VAL A 29 1.09 -1.90 -7.37
N LYS A 30 0.57 -2.64 -8.36
CA LYS A 30 -0.87 -2.96 -8.46
C LYS A 30 -1.36 -3.81 -7.29
N GLN A 31 -0.50 -4.64 -6.69
CA GLN A 31 -0.83 -5.41 -5.48
C GLN A 31 -0.81 -4.54 -4.21
N GLY A 32 -0.22 -3.34 -4.25
CA GLY A 32 -0.25 -2.36 -3.16
C GLY A 32 -1.66 -1.84 -2.88
N SER A 33 -1.95 -1.32 -1.68
CA SER A 33 -3.31 -0.81 -1.40
C SER A 33 -3.59 0.43 -2.26
N ALA A 34 -4.87 0.69 -2.56
CA ALA A 34 -5.26 1.86 -3.33
C ALA A 34 -4.76 3.17 -2.70
N ALA A 35 -4.34 4.08 -3.58
CA ALA A 35 -4.04 5.47 -3.28
C ALA A 35 -4.58 6.33 -4.42
N ILE A 36 -5.19 7.46 -4.08
CA ILE A 36 -5.80 8.40 -5.02
C ILE A 36 -5.22 9.78 -4.75
N GLY A 37 -4.95 10.51 -5.82
CA GLY A 37 -4.49 11.88 -5.80
C GLY A 37 -5.41 12.75 -6.64
N LEU A 38 -5.68 13.94 -6.14
CA LEU A 38 -6.51 14.95 -6.76
C LEU A 38 -5.85 16.31 -6.58
N ARG A 39 -5.94 17.19 -7.59
CA ARG A 39 -5.58 18.61 -7.44
C ARG A 39 -6.65 19.53 -8.00
N SER A 40 -6.87 20.64 -7.30
CA SER A 40 -7.57 21.82 -7.79
C SER A 40 -6.55 22.93 -8.08
N LYS A 41 -7.00 24.15 -8.37
CA LYS A 41 -6.12 25.33 -8.46
C LYS A 41 -5.44 25.69 -7.14
N THR A 42 -6.07 25.36 -6.01
CA THR A 42 -5.67 25.84 -4.68
C THR A 42 -5.13 24.72 -3.80
N HIS A 43 -5.60 23.49 -3.99
CA HIS A 43 -5.32 22.36 -3.11
C HIS A 43 -4.85 21.14 -3.90
N ALA A 44 -4.06 20.29 -3.25
CA ALA A 44 -3.88 18.91 -3.68
C ALA A 44 -4.11 17.97 -2.50
N VAL A 45 -4.75 16.84 -2.76
CA VAL A 45 -5.20 15.89 -1.75
C VAL A 45 -4.76 14.49 -2.15
N LEU A 46 -4.31 13.71 -1.17
CA LEU A 46 -4.07 12.28 -1.29
C LEU A 46 -5.02 11.53 -0.36
N LEU A 47 -5.66 10.48 -0.87
CA LEU A 47 -6.47 9.57 -0.07
C LEU A 47 -5.92 8.17 -0.23
N THR A 48 -5.78 7.45 0.89
CA THR A 48 -5.19 6.12 0.88
C THR A 48 -6.00 5.15 1.69
N LEU A 49 -6.11 3.93 1.17
CA LEU A 49 -6.65 2.79 1.90
C LEU A 49 -5.51 2.07 2.62
N LYS A 50 -5.57 2.05 3.95
CA LYS A 50 -4.71 1.25 4.81
C LYS A 50 -5.28 -0.16 4.92
N ARG A 51 -4.40 -1.16 4.92
CA ARG A 51 -4.75 -2.56 5.21
C ARG A 51 -4.22 -2.92 6.59
N SER A 52 -5.04 -3.66 7.33
CA SER A 52 -4.57 -4.43 8.48
C SER A 52 -4.33 -5.88 8.06
N THR A 53 -3.30 -6.51 8.61
CA THR A 53 -3.01 -7.94 8.39
C THR A 53 -3.81 -8.85 9.32
N GLY A 54 -4.50 -8.30 10.31
CA GLY A 54 -5.33 -9.03 11.28
C GLY A 54 -5.73 -8.12 12.44
N GLU A 55 -6.58 -8.61 13.36
CA GLU A 55 -7.12 -7.80 14.47
C GLU A 55 -6.04 -7.26 15.42
N LEU A 56 -4.98 -8.04 15.64
CA LEU A 56 -3.85 -7.65 16.48
C LEU A 56 -2.86 -6.71 15.77
N ALA A 57 -3.03 -6.48 14.47
CA ALA A 57 -2.10 -5.71 13.68
C ALA A 57 -2.54 -4.24 13.56
N THR A 58 -1.57 -3.33 13.75
CA THR A 58 -1.78 -1.91 13.46
C THR A 58 -1.80 -1.66 11.96
N TYR A 59 -2.64 -0.73 11.53
CA TYR A 59 -2.66 -0.24 10.16
C TYR A 59 -1.33 0.42 9.77
N GLN A 60 -0.79 0.00 8.64
CA GLN A 60 0.45 0.57 8.12
C GLN A 60 0.19 1.94 7.48
N LYS A 61 0.98 2.94 7.88
CA LYS A 61 0.92 4.29 7.31
C LYS A 61 1.40 4.31 5.87
N LYS A 62 0.59 4.85 4.96
CA LYS A 62 0.90 4.97 3.53
C LYS A 62 1.25 6.38 3.08
N LEU A 63 0.98 7.38 3.93
CA LEU A 63 1.28 8.78 3.69
C LEU A 63 2.57 9.14 4.41
N ILE A 64 3.53 9.68 3.67
CA ILE A 64 4.82 10.11 4.21
C ILE A 64 5.03 11.58 3.87
N ARG A 65 5.27 12.39 4.91
CA ARG A 65 5.76 13.75 4.75
C ARG A 65 7.23 13.73 4.33
N ILE A 66 7.52 14.39 3.20
CA ILE A 66 8.89 14.59 2.71
C ILE A 66 9.41 15.92 3.24
N ASP A 67 8.61 16.97 3.06
CA ASP A 67 8.91 18.32 3.53
C ASP A 67 7.60 19.04 3.91
N ASP A 68 7.69 20.28 4.37
CA ASP A 68 6.57 21.18 4.63
C ASP A 68 5.67 21.36 3.40
N HIS A 69 6.25 21.40 2.21
CA HIS A 69 5.55 21.67 0.95
C HIS A 69 5.42 20.44 0.04
N VAL A 70 5.82 19.23 0.49
CA VAL A 70 5.76 17.99 -0.30
C VAL A 70 5.44 16.78 0.57
N GLY A 71 4.54 15.92 0.10
CA GLY A 71 4.32 14.59 0.68
C GLY A 71 3.91 13.56 -0.36
N VAL A 72 3.97 12.29 0.04
CA VAL A 72 3.78 11.15 -0.86
C VAL A 72 2.80 10.15 -0.30
N ALA A 73 2.00 9.54 -1.19
CA ALA A 73 1.25 8.32 -0.95
C ALA A 73 1.94 7.15 -1.65
N ILE A 74 1.97 6.00 -0.97
CA ILE A 74 2.71 4.82 -1.39
C ILE A 74 1.76 3.74 -1.92
N ALA A 75 2.14 3.07 -3.00
CA ALA A 75 1.63 1.75 -3.36
C ALA A 75 2.77 0.80 -3.75
N GLY A 76 2.75 -0.44 -3.26
CA GLY A 76 3.79 -1.45 -3.48
C GLY A 76 4.66 -1.69 -2.23
N LEU A 77 5.94 -1.97 -2.43
CA LEU A 77 6.87 -2.36 -1.37
C LEU A 77 7.26 -1.18 -0.46
N MET A 78 6.90 -1.27 0.82
CA MET A 78 7.18 -0.22 1.83
C MET A 78 8.68 -0.03 2.12
N SER A 79 9.50 -1.07 1.96
CA SER A 79 10.96 -0.98 2.12
C SER A 79 11.57 -0.05 1.09
N ASP A 80 11.21 -0.22 -0.18
CA ASP A 80 11.65 0.64 -1.28
C ASP A 80 11.09 2.05 -1.13
N ALA A 81 9.84 2.16 -0.67
CA ALA A 81 9.22 3.44 -0.36
C ALA A 81 10.05 4.27 0.63
N ARG A 82 10.57 3.64 1.69
CA ARG A 82 11.42 4.32 2.69
C ARG A 82 12.73 4.81 2.10
N VAL A 83 13.36 4.01 1.22
CA VAL A 83 14.62 4.39 0.55
C VAL A 83 14.41 5.64 -0.30
N LEU A 84 13.40 5.64 -1.16
CA LEU A 84 13.11 6.79 -2.03
C LEU A 84 12.61 8.00 -1.24
N SER A 85 11.77 7.81 -0.22
CA SER A 85 11.29 8.92 0.64
C SER A 85 12.45 9.60 1.38
N ASN A 86 13.40 8.82 1.90
CA ASN A 86 14.59 9.37 2.56
C ASN A 86 15.49 10.12 1.57
N PHE A 87 15.64 9.61 0.35
CA PHE A 87 16.34 10.33 -0.70
C PHE A 87 15.66 11.67 -1.05
N MET A 88 14.33 11.69 -1.18
CA MET A 88 13.59 12.95 -1.41
C MET A 88 13.76 13.94 -0.24
N ARG A 89 13.76 13.46 1.01
CA ARG A 89 14.02 14.29 2.19
C ARG A 89 15.42 14.91 2.14
N GLN A 90 16.43 14.13 1.77
CA GLN A 90 17.79 14.62 1.59
C GLN A 90 17.86 15.70 0.51
N GLN A 91 17.19 15.50 -0.64
CA GLN A 91 17.13 16.51 -1.70
C GLN A 91 16.44 17.80 -1.25
N ALA A 92 15.34 17.70 -0.51
CA ALA A 92 14.61 18.85 0.03
C ALA A 92 15.46 19.64 1.04
N MET A 93 16.10 18.93 1.98
CA MET A 93 17.03 19.54 2.95
C MET A 93 18.21 20.20 2.26
N GLN A 94 18.82 19.54 1.27
CA GLN A 94 19.94 20.05 0.50
C GLN A 94 19.57 21.35 -0.23
N SER A 95 18.39 21.41 -0.86
CA SER A 95 17.92 22.62 -1.54
C SER A 95 17.79 23.80 -0.57
N ARG A 96 17.23 23.56 0.63
CA ARG A 96 17.13 24.61 1.65
C ARG A 96 18.50 25.05 2.16
N MET A 97 19.43 24.11 2.35
CA MET A 97 20.77 24.43 2.84
C MET A 97 21.60 25.21 1.79
N LEU A 98 21.53 24.82 0.52
CA LEU A 98 22.35 25.43 -0.54
C LEU A 98 21.76 26.71 -1.11
N TYR A 99 20.43 26.77 -1.24
CA TYR A 99 19.75 27.85 -1.97
C TYR A 99 18.80 28.66 -1.10
N GLY A 100 18.63 28.32 0.18
CA GLY A 100 17.67 28.99 1.06
C GLY A 100 16.21 28.82 0.67
N ARG A 101 15.89 27.92 -0.27
CA ARG A 101 14.52 27.73 -0.81
C ARG A 101 14.08 26.27 -0.87
N PRO A 102 12.77 26.00 -0.71
CA PRO A 102 12.22 24.66 -0.92
C PRO A 102 12.49 24.15 -2.34
N ILE A 103 12.67 22.83 -2.48
CA ILE A 103 12.90 22.21 -3.79
C ILE A 103 11.59 22.25 -4.62
N PRO A 104 11.61 22.65 -5.90
CA PRO A 104 10.44 22.54 -6.77
C PRO A 104 9.96 21.08 -6.87
N VAL A 105 8.64 20.86 -6.87
CA VAL A 105 8.07 19.50 -6.77
C VAL A 105 8.50 18.63 -7.93
N GLY A 106 8.44 19.17 -9.16
CA GLY A 106 8.89 18.47 -10.37
C GLY A 106 10.36 18.06 -10.30
N ARG A 107 11.23 18.86 -9.68
CA ARG A 107 12.65 18.52 -9.51
C ARG A 107 12.86 17.38 -8.52
N ALA A 108 12.12 17.36 -7.42
CA ALA A 108 12.18 16.26 -6.44
C ALA A 108 11.72 14.93 -7.08
N VAL A 109 10.65 14.99 -7.87
CA VAL A 109 10.11 13.82 -8.59
C VAL A 109 11.06 13.35 -9.70
N GLN A 110 11.67 14.27 -10.46
CA GLN A 110 12.69 13.91 -11.45
C GLN A 110 13.94 13.29 -10.79
N GLY A 111 14.28 13.70 -9.58
CA GLY A 111 15.35 13.11 -8.78
C GLY A 111 15.14 11.62 -8.50
N ILE A 112 13.93 11.22 -8.07
CA ILE A 112 13.62 9.80 -7.85
C ILE A 112 13.50 9.03 -9.17
N SER A 113 13.02 9.66 -10.24
CA SER A 113 13.00 9.07 -11.59
C SER A 113 14.41 8.69 -12.05
N GLY A 114 15.37 9.62 -11.99
CA GLY A 114 16.76 9.32 -12.37
C GLY A 114 17.39 8.23 -11.49
N ARG A 115 17.07 8.22 -10.20
CA ARG A 115 17.53 7.16 -9.29
C ARG A 115 16.91 5.79 -9.61
N ALA A 116 15.65 5.74 -10.00
CA ALA A 116 14.96 4.52 -10.43
C ALA A 116 15.53 4.01 -11.76
N GLN A 117 15.79 4.91 -12.70
CA GLN A 117 16.35 4.55 -14.01
C GLN A 117 17.76 3.96 -13.90
N ASN A 118 18.59 4.43 -12.97
CA ASN A 118 19.88 3.79 -12.70
C ASN A 118 19.73 2.33 -12.24
N ASN A 119 18.65 2.00 -11.53
CA ASN A 119 18.37 0.63 -11.08
C ASN A 119 17.75 -0.26 -12.16
N THR A 120 17.41 0.26 -13.35
CA THR A 120 16.96 -0.53 -14.51
C THR A 120 18.08 -0.78 -15.52
N GLN A 121 19.20 -0.06 -15.41
CA GLN A 121 20.33 -0.13 -16.35
C GLN A 121 21.62 -0.70 -15.76
N GLN A 122 21.70 -0.87 -14.44
CA GLN A 122 22.87 -1.43 -13.75
C GLN A 122 22.63 -2.88 -13.35
N TYR A 123 23.52 -3.76 -13.80
CA TYR A 123 23.55 -5.16 -13.40
C TYR A 123 23.62 -5.33 -11.88
N GLY A 124 22.93 -6.35 -11.36
CA GLY A 124 22.94 -6.69 -9.94
C GLY A 124 22.10 -5.77 -9.05
N ARG A 125 21.38 -4.80 -9.63
CA ARG A 125 20.34 -4.05 -8.95
C ARG A 125 18.96 -4.61 -9.33
N ARG A 126 17.94 -4.23 -8.56
CA ARG A 126 16.55 -4.47 -8.93
C ARG A 126 15.80 -3.15 -9.07
N PRO A 127 14.82 -3.05 -9.98
CA PRO A 127 13.87 -1.96 -9.99
C PRO A 127 13.18 -1.84 -8.63
N TYR A 128 12.81 -0.62 -8.26
CA TYR A 128 12.02 -0.41 -7.05
C TYR A 128 10.63 -1.00 -7.28
N GLY A 129 10.06 -1.72 -6.32
CA GLY A 129 8.71 -2.28 -6.40
C GLY A 129 7.65 -1.33 -5.85
N VAL A 130 7.80 -0.03 -6.06
CA VAL A 130 6.95 1.00 -5.45
C VAL A 130 6.56 2.07 -6.47
N GLY A 131 5.30 2.50 -6.40
CA GLY A 131 4.79 3.69 -7.07
C GLY A 131 4.42 4.75 -6.04
N PHE A 132 4.59 6.02 -6.42
CA PHE A 132 4.18 7.15 -5.59
C PHE A 132 3.14 8.01 -6.29
N LEU A 133 2.21 8.53 -5.50
CA LEU A 133 1.55 9.78 -5.81
C LEU A 133 2.18 10.86 -4.93
N VAL A 134 2.78 11.86 -5.56
CA VAL A 134 3.45 12.96 -4.89
C VAL A 134 2.58 14.19 -5.02
N ILE A 135 2.16 14.76 -3.90
CA ILE A 135 1.56 16.10 -3.87
C ILE A 135 2.57 17.09 -3.34
N GLY A 136 2.57 18.27 -3.92
CA GLY A 136 3.39 19.36 -3.43
C GLY A 136 2.82 20.71 -3.83
N ARG A 137 3.29 21.77 -3.19
CA ARG A 137 2.97 23.13 -3.56
C ARG A 137 4.26 23.90 -3.78
N ASP A 138 4.38 24.51 -4.94
CA ASP A 138 5.45 25.46 -5.22
C ASP A 138 4.88 26.82 -5.66
N GLU A 139 5.74 27.68 -6.19
CA GLU A 139 5.37 29.03 -6.64
C GLU A 139 4.32 29.02 -7.78
N THR A 140 4.27 27.94 -8.56
CA THR A 140 3.33 27.79 -9.68
C THR A 140 1.98 27.20 -9.27
N GLY A 141 1.89 26.59 -8.09
CA GLY A 141 0.65 26.11 -7.50
C GLY A 141 0.76 24.73 -6.86
N PRO A 142 -0.39 24.07 -6.62
CA PRO A 142 -0.44 22.68 -6.21
C PRO A 142 -0.21 21.73 -7.39
N HIS A 143 0.62 20.72 -7.16
CA HIS A 143 0.98 19.70 -8.15
C HIS A 143 0.63 18.31 -7.65
N LEU A 144 0.32 17.43 -8.59
CA LEU A 144 0.16 16.00 -8.39
C LEU A 144 0.99 15.26 -9.43
N PHE A 145 2.00 14.53 -8.97
CA PHE A 145 2.84 13.70 -9.82
C PHE A 145 2.64 12.21 -9.50
N GLU A 146 2.62 11.40 -10.53
CA GLU A 146 2.81 9.96 -10.42
C GLU A 146 4.30 9.64 -10.66
N PHE A 147 4.86 8.80 -9.80
CA PHE A 147 6.14 8.13 -10.04
C PHE A 147 5.89 6.64 -10.20
N SER A 148 6.40 6.11 -11.30
CA SER A 148 6.37 4.68 -11.63
C SER A 148 7.77 4.07 -11.52
N PRO A 149 7.88 2.80 -11.08
CA PRO A 149 9.16 2.11 -10.97
C PRO A 149 9.90 1.92 -12.30
N ALA A 150 9.21 2.13 -13.43
CA ALA A 150 9.83 2.20 -14.75
C ALA A 150 10.72 3.44 -14.95
N GLY A 151 10.81 4.34 -13.96
CA GLY A 151 11.55 5.59 -14.06
C GLY A 151 10.75 6.70 -14.74
N THR A 152 9.49 6.46 -15.10
CA THR A 152 8.61 7.48 -15.69
C THR A 152 7.90 8.28 -14.61
N THR A 153 7.73 9.58 -14.88
CA THR A 153 7.00 10.49 -14.00
C THR A 153 6.11 11.40 -14.83
N PHE A 154 4.85 11.50 -14.43
CA PHE A 154 3.86 12.32 -15.13
C PHE A 154 3.10 13.19 -14.13
N GLU A 155 2.75 14.39 -14.58
CA GLU A 155 1.87 15.29 -13.83
C GLU A 155 0.41 15.00 -14.20
N TYR A 156 -0.47 14.94 -13.20
CA TYR A 156 -1.89 14.62 -13.38
C TYR A 156 -2.78 15.67 -12.71
N TYR A 157 -4.02 15.81 -13.20
CA TYR A 157 -5.11 16.49 -12.48
C TYR A 157 -5.69 15.59 -11.39
N ALA A 158 -5.80 14.31 -11.72
CA ALA A 158 -6.26 13.26 -10.83
C ALA A 158 -5.62 11.94 -11.25
N HIS A 159 -5.24 11.10 -10.30
CA HIS A 159 -4.72 9.77 -10.59
C HIS A 159 -4.96 8.79 -9.45
N SER A 160 -4.95 7.50 -9.76
CA SER A 160 -5.01 6.44 -8.77
C SER A 160 -4.00 5.33 -9.07
N ILE A 161 -3.41 4.76 -8.01
CA ILE A 161 -2.47 3.64 -8.07
C ILE A 161 -2.85 2.57 -7.04
N GLY A 162 -2.35 1.35 -7.23
CA GLY A 162 -2.60 0.22 -6.33
C GLY A 162 -3.79 -0.65 -6.73
N ALA A 163 -4.26 -1.45 -5.78
CA ALA A 163 -5.24 -2.50 -6.00
C ALA A 163 -6.57 -1.90 -6.46
N ARG A 164 -7.06 -2.41 -7.59
CA ARG A 164 -8.32 -1.99 -8.22
C ARG A 164 -8.38 -0.49 -8.49
N SER A 165 -7.23 0.12 -8.78
CA SER A 165 -7.17 1.53 -9.16
C SER A 165 -8.02 1.86 -10.38
N GLN A 166 -8.29 0.89 -11.27
CA GLN A 166 -9.06 1.11 -12.50
C GLN A 166 -10.48 1.61 -12.24
N SER A 167 -11.18 1.12 -11.22
CA SER A 167 -12.53 1.61 -10.88
C SER A 167 -12.48 3.07 -10.42
N ALA A 168 -11.50 3.42 -9.58
CA ALA A 168 -11.23 4.81 -9.23
C ALA A 168 -10.91 5.67 -10.47
N LYS A 169 -10.09 5.19 -11.41
CA LYS A 169 -9.79 5.94 -12.65
C LYS A 169 -11.06 6.25 -13.43
N THR A 170 -11.96 5.29 -13.58
CA THR A 170 -13.25 5.50 -14.25
C THR A 170 -14.12 6.54 -13.55
N TYR A 171 -14.12 6.60 -12.21
CA TYR A 171 -14.79 7.68 -11.49
C TYR A 171 -14.11 9.03 -11.76
N LEU A 172 -12.78 9.09 -11.66
CA LEU A 172 -12.00 10.32 -11.84
C LEU A 172 -12.16 10.89 -13.26
N GLU A 173 -12.12 10.05 -14.29
CA GLU A 173 -12.32 10.42 -15.69
C GLU A 173 -13.72 11.00 -15.98
N LYS A 174 -14.74 10.61 -15.21
CA LYS A 174 -16.09 11.16 -15.38
C LYS A 174 -16.27 12.53 -14.73
N ASN A 175 -15.43 12.87 -13.75
CA ASN A 175 -15.62 14.05 -12.91
C ASN A 175 -14.45 15.06 -13.00
N PHE A 176 -13.41 14.82 -13.81
CA PHE A 176 -12.17 15.60 -13.74
C PHE A 176 -12.35 17.10 -14.01
N GLU A 177 -13.34 17.49 -14.80
CA GLU A 177 -13.66 18.88 -15.10
C GLU A 177 -14.12 19.67 -13.88
N SER A 178 -14.72 19.01 -12.87
CA SER A 178 -15.14 19.67 -11.63
C SER A 178 -13.98 19.97 -10.69
N PHE A 179 -12.84 19.30 -10.84
CA PHE A 179 -11.76 19.36 -9.84
C PHE A 179 -11.02 20.69 -9.85
N GLU A 180 -10.91 21.36 -11.01
CA GLU A 180 -10.10 22.58 -11.15
C GLU A 180 -10.54 23.71 -10.20
N ASN A 181 -11.86 23.88 -10.04
CA ASN A 181 -12.47 24.92 -9.23
C ASN A 181 -13.11 24.38 -7.93
N ALA A 182 -12.92 23.08 -7.64
CA ALA A 182 -13.47 22.47 -6.44
C ALA A 182 -12.84 23.05 -5.16
N SER A 183 -13.69 23.28 -4.18
CA SER A 183 -13.28 23.58 -2.81
C SER A 183 -12.61 22.36 -2.16
N LEU A 184 -11.90 22.56 -1.04
CA LEU A 184 -11.27 21.47 -0.32
C LEU A 184 -12.25 20.34 0.09
N PRO A 185 -13.44 20.62 0.69
CA PRO A 185 -14.39 19.57 1.03
C PRO A 185 -14.93 18.83 -0.19
N GLU A 186 -15.22 19.52 -1.29
CA GLU A 186 -15.68 18.89 -2.54
C GLU A 186 -14.61 17.97 -3.14
N LEU A 187 -13.35 18.43 -3.14
CA LEU A 187 -12.22 17.64 -3.63
C LEU A 187 -12.02 16.38 -2.77
N ILE A 188 -12.17 16.49 -1.45
CA ILE A 188 -12.14 15.33 -0.54
C ILE A 188 -13.31 14.39 -0.82
N ASN A 189 -14.53 14.89 -1.06
CA ASN A 189 -15.70 14.07 -1.38
C ASN A 189 -15.53 13.28 -2.68
N HIS A 190 -14.98 13.90 -3.73
CA HIS A 190 -14.63 13.19 -4.96
C HIS A 190 -13.57 12.11 -4.70
N GLY A 191 -12.57 12.43 -3.88
CA GLY A 191 -11.52 11.49 -3.48
C GLY A 191 -12.05 10.28 -2.71
N LEU A 192 -12.95 10.49 -1.76
CA LEU A 192 -13.58 9.42 -0.97
C LEU A 192 -14.49 8.56 -1.84
N SER A 193 -15.23 9.16 -2.77
CA SER A 193 -16.06 8.43 -3.73
C SER A 193 -15.21 7.54 -4.65
N ALA A 194 -14.12 8.08 -5.20
CA ALA A 194 -13.16 7.31 -5.97
C ALA A 194 -12.51 6.19 -5.14
N LEU A 195 -12.19 6.45 -3.86
CA LEU A 195 -11.57 5.46 -2.97
C LEU A 195 -12.54 4.33 -2.62
N HIS A 196 -13.81 4.68 -2.38
CA HIS A 196 -14.87 3.73 -2.15
C HIS A 196 -15.02 2.74 -3.30
N ASP A 197 -14.95 3.22 -4.56
CA ASP A 197 -15.05 2.35 -5.74
C ASP A 197 -13.88 1.36 -5.87
N THR A 198 -12.79 1.56 -5.13
CA THR A 198 -11.68 0.59 -5.05
C THR A 198 -11.88 -0.50 -4.01
N LEU A 199 -12.96 -0.50 -3.21
CA LEU A 199 -13.23 -1.47 -2.13
C LEU A 199 -13.81 -2.79 -2.65
N GLN A 200 -13.69 -3.85 -1.84
CA GLN A 200 -14.36 -5.13 -2.12
C GLN A 200 -15.84 -4.98 -1.81
N GLN A 201 -16.66 -5.84 -2.42
CA GLN A 201 -18.03 -6.01 -1.94
C GLN A 201 -17.98 -6.27 -0.43
N ASP A 202 -18.94 -5.68 0.29
CA ASP A 202 -19.09 -5.78 1.75
C ASP A 202 -17.98 -5.14 2.59
N LYS A 203 -17.06 -4.36 1.98
CA LYS A 203 -16.10 -3.53 2.71
C LYS A 203 -16.44 -2.06 2.59
N PHE A 204 -16.23 -1.33 3.68
CA PHE A 204 -16.58 0.08 3.78
C PHE A 204 -15.37 0.93 4.19
N LEU A 205 -15.42 2.22 3.89
CA LEU A 205 -14.46 3.18 4.41
C LEU A 205 -14.74 3.39 5.90
N THR A 206 -13.70 3.20 6.71
CA THR A 206 -13.71 3.38 8.16
C THR A 206 -12.63 4.37 8.57
N ILE A 207 -12.79 4.89 9.79
CA ILE A 207 -11.85 5.80 10.45
C ILE A 207 -10.43 5.20 10.49
N GLN A 208 -10.33 3.89 10.69
CA GLN A 208 -9.05 3.19 10.85
C GLN A 208 -8.40 2.85 9.52
N ASN A 209 -9.18 2.59 8.46
CA ASN A 209 -8.65 2.18 7.16
C ASN A 209 -8.43 3.34 6.18
N THR A 210 -8.95 4.53 6.47
CA THR A 210 -8.82 5.70 5.58
C THR A 210 -7.81 6.69 6.14
N SER A 211 -6.88 7.15 5.31
CA SER A 211 -6.02 8.29 5.62
C SER A 211 -6.07 9.32 4.51
N ILE A 212 -6.08 10.60 4.88
CA ILE A 212 -6.18 11.73 3.95
C ILE A 212 -4.98 12.64 4.21
N ALA A 213 -4.32 13.11 3.16
CA ALA A 213 -3.33 14.17 3.25
C ALA A 213 -3.72 15.34 2.37
N ILE A 214 -3.42 16.54 2.84
CA ILE A 214 -3.84 17.79 2.22
C ILE A 214 -2.63 18.71 2.10
N ILE A 215 -2.53 19.40 0.98
CA ILE A 215 -1.66 20.55 0.80
C ILE A 215 -2.45 21.69 0.14
N GLY A 216 -2.13 22.93 0.50
CA GLY A 216 -2.92 24.10 0.12
C GLY A 216 -3.47 24.86 1.33
N PRO A 217 -4.10 26.01 1.11
CA PRO A 217 -4.57 26.89 2.19
C PRO A 217 -5.56 26.16 3.10
N SER A 218 -5.63 26.58 4.36
CA SER A 218 -6.63 26.07 5.30
C SER A 218 -8.03 26.46 4.86
N SER A 219 -9.02 25.65 5.23
CA SER A 219 -10.44 25.94 5.02
C SER A 219 -11.16 25.74 6.34
N ASP A 220 -11.88 26.76 6.81
CA ASP A 220 -12.59 26.74 8.11
C ASP A 220 -13.68 25.66 8.18
N GLU A 221 -14.22 25.25 7.03
CA GLU A 221 -15.23 24.19 6.95
C GLU A 221 -14.67 22.83 7.36
N VAL A 222 -13.38 22.63 7.09
CA VAL A 222 -12.69 21.35 7.22
C VAL A 222 -11.71 21.37 8.40
N GLU A 223 -11.13 22.53 8.72
CA GLU A 223 -10.02 22.70 9.65
C GLU A 223 -10.32 23.75 10.70
N ASP A 224 -10.04 23.43 11.96
CA ASP A 224 -9.93 24.47 12.98
C ASP A 224 -8.54 25.11 12.92
N ILE A 225 -8.46 26.28 12.30
CA ILE A 225 -7.21 27.03 12.10
C ILE A 225 -6.57 27.41 13.44
N SER A 226 -7.32 27.50 14.52
CA SER A 226 -6.79 27.86 15.84
C SER A 226 -5.76 26.83 16.35
N ILE A 227 -5.89 25.57 15.92
CA ILE A 227 -5.16 24.42 16.47
C ILE A 227 -3.92 24.05 15.62
N SER A 228 -3.97 24.21 14.28
CA SER A 228 -2.96 23.64 13.39
C SER A 228 -2.00 24.68 12.77
N GLY A 229 -0.77 24.74 13.28
CA GLY A 229 0.30 25.58 12.71
C GLY A 229 0.69 25.18 11.27
N ALA A 230 0.50 23.92 10.88
CA ALA A 230 0.71 23.45 9.51
C ALA A 230 -0.41 23.93 8.56
N ALA A 231 -1.66 23.94 9.03
CA ALA A 231 -2.80 24.48 8.29
C ALA A 231 -2.63 25.97 7.99
N LYS A 232 -2.21 26.76 8.99
CA LYS A 232 -1.93 28.21 8.83
C LYS A 232 -0.93 28.52 7.72
N ARG A 233 0.05 27.63 7.51
CA ARG A 233 1.08 27.79 6.47
C ARG A 233 0.70 27.11 5.14
N GLY A 234 -0.43 26.41 5.10
CA GLY A 234 -0.86 25.60 3.96
C GLY A 234 0.07 24.41 3.67
N ASN A 235 0.81 23.98 4.69
CA ASN A 235 1.79 22.90 4.59
C ASN A 235 1.10 21.54 4.48
N PHE A 236 1.87 20.55 4.04
CA PHE A 236 1.48 19.15 4.01
C PHE A 236 1.07 18.67 5.42
N ARG A 237 -0.16 18.19 5.51
CA ARG A 237 -0.75 17.66 6.74
C ARG A 237 -1.50 16.37 6.46
N VAL A 238 -1.48 15.46 7.43
CA VAL A 238 -2.06 14.13 7.32
C VAL A 238 -3.11 13.96 8.40
N TRP A 239 -4.29 13.50 8.01
CA TRP A 239 -5.39 13.15 8.89
C TRP A 239 -5.59 11.65 8.85
N GLU A 240 -5.56 11.08 10.05
CA GLU A 240 -5.81 9.67 10.30
C GLU A 240 -6.67 9.57 11.55
N ASN A 241 -7.37 8.45 11.68
CA ASN A 241 -8.20 8.13 12.83
C ASN A 241 -9.28 9.20 13.04
N GLU A 242 -9.53 9.64 14.28
CA GLU A 242 -10.64 10.52 14.66
C GLU A 242 -10.79 11.77 13.77
N HIS A 243 -9.68 12.34 13.30
CA HIS A 243 -9.71 13.52 12.41
C HIS A 243 -10.41 13.27 11.05
N VAL A 244 -10.55 12.00 10.64
CA VAL A 244 -11.19 11.60 9.38
C VAL A 244 -12.70 11.36 9.57
N ASP A 245 -13.17 11.15 10.80
CA ASP A 245 -14.56 10.79 11.09
C ASP A 245 -15.56 11.84 10.58
N ARG A 246 -15.30 13.12 10.87
CA ARG A 246 -16.16 14.23 10.40
C ARG A 246 -16.30 14.24 8.88
N LEU A 247 -15.22 13.95 8.16
CA LEU A 247 -15.23 13.90 6.69
C LEU A 247 -15.99 12.69 6.16
N LEU A 248 -15.81 11.52 6.77
CA LEU A 248 -16.53 10.31 6.38
C LEU A 248 -18.04 10.46 6.60
N ARG A 249 -18.45 11.02 7.74
CA ARG A 249 -19.87 11.33 8.02
C ARG A 249 -20.45 12.32 7.00
N ALA A 250 -19.71 13.40 6.71
CA ALA A 250 -20.12 14.38 5.70
C ALA A 250 -20.22 13.77 4.29
N TRP A 251 -19.29 12.91 3.92
CA TRP A 251 -19.30 12.18 2.65
C TRP A 251 -20.48 11.21 2.57
N ARG A 252 -20.77 10.43 3.62
CA ARG A 252 -21.95 9.54 3.69
C ARG A 252 -23.25 10.32 3.56
N ARG A 253 -23.38 11.46 4.25
CA ARG A 253 -24.52 12.38 4.09
C ARG A 253 -24.72 12.82 2.64
N SER A 254 -23.64 13.16 1.93
CA SER A 254 -23.71 13.58 0.52
C SER A 254 -24.25 12.48 -0.41
N ARG A 255 -24.14 11.21 0.02
CA ARG A 255 -24.64 10.03 -0.71
C ARG A 255 -26.00 9.54 -0.23
N GLY A 256 -26.58 10.16 0.80
CA GLY A 256 -27.81 9.70 1.45
C GLY A 256 -27.63 8.41 2.26
N GLU A 257 -26.39 8.08 2.64
CA GLU A 257 -26.07 6.90 3.46
C GLU A 257 -26.10 7.26 4.96
N PRO A 258 -26.38 6.29 5.87
CA PRO A 258 -26.35 6.52 7.32
C PRO A 258 -24.98 7.03 7.78
N GLU A 259 -24.96 8.05 8.66
CA GLU A 259 -23.71 8.70 9.07
C GLU A 259 -22.74 7.75 9.80
N ASP A 260 -23.25 6.88 10.67
CA ASP A 260 -22.43 5.93 11.43
C ASP A 260 -21.88 4.79 10.55
N GLY A 261 -22.35 4.69 9.30
CA GLY A 261 -22.00 3.63 8.37
C GLY A 261 -22.69 2.30 8.72
N PRO A 262 -22.48 1.26 7.92
CA PRO A 262 -22.94 -0.07 8.29
C PRO A 262 -22.20 -0.52 9.56
N GLN A 263 -22.96 -0.80 10.61
CA GLN A 263 -22.44 -1.50 11.78
C GLN A 263 -21.95 -2.86 11.31
N GLU A 264 -20.63 -3.07 11.39
CA GLU A 264 -20.03 -4.39 11.28
C GLU A 264 -20.72 -5.23 12.35
N ALA A 265 -21.58 -6.16 11.93
CA ALA A 265 -22.34 -6.99 12.85
C ALA A 265 -21.33 -7.60 13.82
N ALA A 266 -21.47 -7.29 15.11
CA ALA A 266 -20.68 -7.92 16.14
C ALA A 266 -20.71 -9.43 15.90
N PRO A 267 -19.58 -10.14 16.00
CA PRO A 267 -19.62 -11.59 15.94
C PRO A 267 -20.68 -12.03 16.96
N ALA A 268 -21.68 -12.77 16.48
CA ALA A 268 -22.78 -13.24 17.31
C ALA A 268 -22.18 -13.86 18.58
N PRO A 269 -22.68 -13.53 19.79
CA PRO A 269 -22.16 -14.15 20.99
C PRO A 269 -22.29 -15.66 20.81
N GLU A 270 -21.16 -16.37 20.88
CA GLU A 270 -21.13 -17.82 20.87
C GLU A 270 -22.17 -18.28 21.90
N ALA A 271 -23.11 -19.09 21.44
CA ALA A 271 -24.15 -19.64 22.31
C ALA A 271 -23.47 -20.42 23.44
N THR A 272 -23.40 -19.81 24.61
CA THR A 272 -23.11 -20.50 25.86
C THR A 272 -24.19 -21.56 26.04
N THR A 273 -23.82 -22.81 25.75
CA THR A 273 -24.61 -23.98 26.07
C THR A 273 -24.55 -24.18 27.59
N GLU A 274 -25.36 -23.43 28.32
CA GLU A 274 -25.73 -23.79 29.69
C GLU A 274 -26.71 -24.98 29.63
N GLY A 275 -26.16 -26.19 29.67
CA GLY A 275 -26.91 -27.42 29.90
C GLY A 275 -26.83 -27.80 31.37
N GLY A 276 -27.83 -27.39 32.16
CA GLY A 276 -28.05 -27.88 33.52
C GLY A 276 -29.47 -28.40 33.67
N ALA A 277 -29.63 -29.73 33.74
CA ALA A 277 -30.71 -30.40 34.47
C ALA A 277 -30.43 -31.91 34.53
N GLU A 278 -30.07 -32.39 35.73
CA GLU A 278 -30.14 -33.79 36.14
C GLU A 278 -31.58 -34.32 36.07
N ALA A 279 -31.73 -35.57 35.62
CA ALA A 279 -32.76 -36.48 36.13
C ALA A 279 -32.25 -37.93 36.01
N THR A 280 -32.20 -38.57 37.17
CA THR A 280 -31.87 -39.97 37.48
C THR A 280 -32.84 -40.96 36.82
N ASP A 281 -32.33 -42.10 36.32
CA ASP A 281 -32.79 -43.41 36.80
C ASP A 281 -31.82 -44.53 36.40
N SER A 282 -31.69 -45.50 37.30
CA SER A 282 -30.80 -46.66 37.21
C SER A 282 -31.64 -47.94 37.13
N THR A 283 -31.43 -48.79 36.11
CA THR A 283 -31.83 -50.22 36.17
C THR A 283 -31.06 -51.08 35.16
N ALA A 284 -30.19 -51.92 35.72
CA ALA A 284 -30.03 -53.36 35.49
C ALA A 284 -30.02 -54.00 34.08
N ALA A 285 -28.84 -54.56 33.76
CA ALA A 285 -28.56 -56.00 33.55
C ALA A 285 -28.47 -56.62 32.13
N THR A 286 -27.39 -57.42 32.00
CA THR A 286 -27.17 -58.63 31.14
C THR A 286 -26.93 -58.38 29.64
N GLY A 287 -25.95 -58.95 28.94
CA GLY A 287 -24.90 -59.95 29.16
C GLY A 287 -24.37 -60.46 27.80
N GLY A 288 -23.23 -61.16 27.77
CA GLY A 288 -22.71 -61.95 26.63
C GLY A 288 -21.91 -61.15 25.58
N ASP A 289 -20.57 -61.19 25.49
CA ASP A 289 -19.61 -62.30 25.26
C ASP A 289 -19.30 -62.58 23.77
N SER A 290 -18.03 -62.91 23.54
CA SER A 290 -17.38 -63.59 22.40
C SER A 290 -16.71 -62.80 21.25
N SER A 291 -15.37 -62.86 21.31
CA SER A 291 -14.45 -63.45 20.30
C SER A 291 -14.04 -62.56 19.11
N SER A 292 -12.76 -62.12 19.03
CA SER A 292 -11.56 -62.80 18.47
C SER A 292 -11.45 -62.57 16.94
N THR A 293 -10.34 -62.36 16.23
CA THR A 293 -8.88 -62.57 16.36
C THR A 293 -8.29 -61.88 15.09
N GLU A 294 -7.12 -61.25 15.03
CA GLU A 294 -5.76 -61.76 14.68
C GLU A 294 -5.02 -60.49 14.18
N ALA A 295 -3.90 -59.99 14.73
CA ALA A 295 -2.54 -60.52 14.91
C ALA A 295 -1.72 -60.69 13.61
N ALA A 296 -0.57 -59.97 13.55
CA ALA A 296 0.73 -60.32 12.94
C ALA A 296 1.37 -59.08 12.25
N SER A 297 2.29 -58.34 12.88
CA SER A 297 3.73 -58.61 13.11
C SER A 297 4.65 -58.22 11.93
N ALA A 298 5.56 -57.28 12.20
CA ALA A 298 6.73 -56.91 11.38
C ALA A 298 7.76 -58.06 11.29
N PRO A 299 8.86 -57.94 10.50
CA PRO A 299 10.07 -57.26 11.01
C PRO A 299 10.96 -56.53 9.97
N ALA A 300 12.03 -55.94 10.50
CA ALA A 300 13.07 -55.12 9.88
C ALA A 300 14.29 -55.90 9.34
N SER A 301 15.08 -55.26 8.45
CA SER A 301 16.55 -55.37 8.19
C SER A 301 16.83 -54.84 6.77
N GLY A 302 17.94 -54.22 6.34
CA GLY A 302 19.28 -53.90 6.84
C GLY A 302 19.92 -52.97 5.77
N ASP A 303 20.68 -51.95 6.15
CA ASP A 303 22.15 -51.90 6.31
C ASP A 303 22.94 -51.64 5.00
N ALA A 304 23.97 -50.80 5.12
CA ALA A 304 24.69 -50.07 4.06
C ALA A 304 25.78 -50.93 3.32
N PRO A 305 26.62 -50.36 2.42
CA PRO A 305 27.79 -49.63 2.91
C PRO A 305 28.32 -48.46 2.04
N SER A 306 29.04 -47.58 2.74
CA SER A 306 30.04 -46.63 2.26
C SER A 306 31.30 -47.32 1.74
N SER A 307 31.94 -46.78 0.70
CA SER A 307 33.34 -47.08 0.36
C SER A 307 34.13 -45.80 0.15
N GLY A 308 35.21 -45.68 0.92
CA GLY A 308 36.32 -44.76 0.69
C GLY A 308 37.63 -45.55 0.75
N THR A 309 38.48 -45.33 -0.24
CA THR A 309 39.93 -45.62 -0.33
C THR A 309 40.40 -44.76 -1.51
N GLY A 310 41.35 -43.80 -1.43
CA GLY A 310 42.65 -43.83 -0.79
C GLY A 310 43.71 -43.96 -1.89
N GLY A 311 44.52 -42.92 -2.14
CA GLY A 311 45.59 -42.98 -3.16
C GLY A 311 46.30 -41.64 -3.39
N SER A 312 47.48 -41.52 -2.77
CA SER A 312 48.50 -40.48 -2.84
C SER A 312 49.16 -40.32 -4.22
N GLY A 313 49.62 -39.11 -4.53
CA GLY A 313 50.59 -38.83 -5.61
C GLY A 313 51.00 -37.36 -5.62
N ASP A 314 52.23 -37.11 -5.17
CA ASP A 314 52.99 -35.86 -5.28
C ASP A 314 53.23 -35.42 -6.74
N ASP A 315 53.44 -34.11 -6.94
CA ASP A 315 54.22 -33.39 -8.00
C ASP A 315 53.60 -31.97 -8.07
N VAL A 316 54.19 -30.84 -7.64
CA VAL A 316 55.54 -30.27 -7.76
C VAL A 316 56.07 -30.27 -9.20
N GLU A 317 55.70 -29.28 -10.02
CA GLU A 317 56.63 -28.31 -10.64
C GLU A 317 55.94 -27.32 -11.62
N MET A 318 56.29 -26.04 -11.42
CA MET A 318 56.59 -24.96 -12.38
C MET A 318 55.86 -24.87 -13.74
N GLN A 319 55.08 -23.80 -13.94
CA GLN A 319 55.48 -22.52 -14.58
C GLN A 319 54.32 -21.52 -14.55
#